data_AF-A0A7X4W6H0-F1
#
_entry.id   AF-A0A7X4W6H0-F1
#
_cell.length_a   1.000
_cell.length_b   1.000
_cell.length_c   1.000
_cell.angle_alpha   90.00
_cell.angle_beta   90.00
_cell.angle_gamma   90.00
#
_symmetry.space_group_name_H-M   'P 1'
#
loop_
_entity.id
_entity.type
_entity.pdbx_description
1 polymer ?
#
loop_
_entity_poly.entity_id
_entity_poly.type
_entity_poly.pdbx_seq_one_letter_code
_entity_poly.pdbx_strand_id
1 'polypeptide(L)'
;MILRTLSLLRSLQGASHTADEARASVQQASDYRWLCDQLRHGTVVDEAARLADGTPALAVALAYPATAKRLAGGSWPEPPEARERCHVAGTHACRAAGAPAYRTLESLSRGVAEGAISILRDAARFQYLLERDALELAWRRPQRLPTGLAAALPESSGASGWFLLTLRVPSTTPPPRLTGAWLDERLDRYRRILPRPG
;
A
#
# COMPACT_ATOMS: atom_id res chain seq x y z
N MET A 1 17.52 -45.97 -3.81
CA MET A 1 17.03 -45.14 -2.68
C MET A 1 17.22 -43.63 -2.91
N ILE A 2 18.34 -43.18 -3.49
CA ILE A 2 18.67 -41.75 -3.71
C ILE A 2 17.61 -40.98 -4.54
N LEU A 3 17.01 -41.62 -5.55
CA LEU A 3 15.99 -40.98 -6.41
C LEU A 3 14.68 -40.64 -5.66
N ARG A 4 14.30 -41.43 -4.64
CA ARG A 4 13.09 -41.14 -3.83
C ARG A 4 13.31 -39.96 -2.89
N THR A 5 14.52 -39.83 -2.33
CA THR A 5 14.90 -38.71 -1.47
C THR A 5 14.96 -37.39 -2.24
N LEU A 6 15.45 -37.40 -3.48
CA LEU A 6 15.47 -36.23 -4.36
C LEU A 6 14.06 -35.78 -4.79
N SER A 7 13.14 -36.72 -5.07
CA SER A 7 11.74 -36.38 -5.36
C SER A 7 10.99 -35.82 -4.15
N LEU A 8 11.27 -36.33 -2.94
CA LEU A 8 10.71 -35.78 -1.70
C LEU A 8 11.23 -34.38 -1.39
N LEU A 9 12.53 -34.14 -1.57
CA LEU A 9 13.13 -32.81 -1.41
C LEU A 9 12.55 -31.81 -2.41
N ARG A 10 12.36 -32.20 -3.68
CA ARG A 10 11.69 -31.35 -4.68
C ARG A 10 10.22 -31.08 -4.37
N SER A 11 9.49 -32.07 -3.85
CA SER A 11 8.10 -31.91 -3.43
C SER A 11 7.98 -30.95 -2.23
N LEU A 12 8.86 -31.10 -1.23
CA LEU A 12 8.94 -30.21 -0.08
C LEU A 12 9.37 -28.79 -0.46
N GLN A 13 10.32 -28.65 -1.37
CA GLN A 13 10.71 -27.35 -1.94
C GLN A 13 9.55 -26.70 -2.71
N GLY A 14 8.81 -27.46 -3.51
CA GLY A 14 7.62 -26.98 -4.22
C GLY A 14 6.50 -26.53 -3.28
N ALA A 15 6.25 -27.29 -2.21
CA ALA A 15 5.26 -26.95 -1.18
C ALA A 15 5.67 -25.70 -0.38
N SER A 16 6.96 -25.55 -0.06
CA SER A 16 7.47 -24.35 0.60
C SER A 16 7.31 -23.11 -0.28
N HIS A 17 7.64 -23.23 -1.57
CA HIS A 17 7.55 -22.12 -2.51
C HIS A 17 6.09 -21.64 -2.68
N THR A 18 5.16 -22.57 -2.85
CA THR A 18 3.72 -22.25 -2.93
C THR A 18 3.18 -21.65 -1.64
N ALA A 19 3.69 -22.06 -0.47
CA ALA A 19 3.30 -21.47 0.81
C ALA A 19 3.82 -20.02 0.96
N ASP A 20 5.04 -19.73 0.51
CA ASP A 20 5.61 -18.39 0.53
C ASP A 20 4.87 -17.45 -0.43
N GLU A 21 4.53 -17.92 -1.64
CA GLU A 21 3.72 -17.17 -2.61
C GLU A 21 2.30 -16.88 -2.09
N ALA A 22 1.66 -17.87 -1.45
CA ALA A 22 0.36 -17.68 -0.80
C ALA A 22 0.44 -16.64 0.31
N ARG A 23 1.50 -16.70 1.15
CA ARG A 23 1.72 -15.72 2.21
C ARG A 23 1.93 -14.32 1.68
N ALA A 24 2.73 -14.17 0.62
CA ALA A 24 2.95 -12.89 -0.04
C ALA A 24 1.64 -12.31 -0.60
N SER A 25 0.84 -13.14 -1.27
CA SER A 25 -0.47 -12.73 -1.81
C SER A 25 -1.44 -12.29 -0.71
N VAL A 26 -1.50 -13.03 0.40
CA VAL A 26 -2.36 -12.64 1.53
C VAL A 26 -1.87 -11.35 2.19
N GLN A 27 -0.55 -11.15 2.31
CA GLN A 27 -0.01 -9.88 2.82
C GLN A 27 -0.38 -8.72 1.89
N GLN A 28 -0.22 -8.87 0.57
CA GLN A 28 -0.60 -7.83 -0.41
C GLN A 28 -2.10 -7.50 -0.34
N ALA A 29 -2.96 -8.51 -0.23
CA ALA A 29 -4.39 -8.30 -0.05
C ALA A 29 -4.71 -7.56 1.26
N SER A 30 -4.00 -7.89 2.35
CA SER A 30 -4.16 -7.22 3.64
C SER A 30 -3.72 -5.75 3.58
N ASP A 31 -2.58 -5.47 2.94
CA ASP A 31 -2.07 -4.11 2.74
C ASP A 31 -3.05 -3.29 1.88
N TYR A 32 -3.63 -3.89 0.84
CA TYR A 32 -4.63 -3.25 -0.01
C TYR A 32 -5.92 -2.91 0.73
N ARG A 33 -6.46 -3.84 1.52
CA ARG A 33 -7.67 -3.60 2.33
C ARG A 33 -7.44 -2.51 3.35
N TRP A 34 -6.30 -2.54 4.03
CA TRP A 34 -5.90 -1.48 4.93
C TRP A 34 -5.85 -0.13 4.19
N LEU A 35 -5.25 -0.07 3.00
CA LEU A 35 -5.20 1.16 2.19
C LEU A 35 -6.60 1.67 1.83
N CYS A 36 -7.50 0.77 1.43
CA CYS A 36 -8.90 1.09 1.13
C CYS A 36 -9.62 1.71 2.33
N ASP A 37 -9.39 1.17 3.52
CA ASP A 37 -9.96 1.71 4.77
C ASP A 37 -9.39 3.08 5.12
N GLN A 38 -8.09 3.29 4.91
CA GLN A 38 -7.44 4.56 5.21
C GLN A 38 -7.84 5.67 4.24
N LEU A 39 -8.22 5.34 3.00
CA LEU A 39 -8.41 6.32 1.92
C LEU A 39 -9.43 7.43 2.25
N ARG A 40 -10.42 7.14 3.11
CA ARG A 40 -11.38 8.13 3.62
C ARG A 40 -10.77 9.30 4.40
N HIS A 41 -9.54 9.11 4.90
CA HIS A 41 -8.76 10.13 5.60
C HIS A 41 -7.77 10.84 4.67
N GLY A 42 -7.78 10.51 3.37
CA GLY A 42 -6.89 11.08 2.38
C GLY A 42 -7.33 12.45 1.89
N THR A 43 -6.39 13.18 1.29
CA THR A 43 -6.65 14.44 0.58
C THR A 43 -5.95 14.39 -0.78
N VAL A 44 -6.61 14.89 -1.83
CA VAL A 44 -5.96 15.06 -3.14
C VAL A 44 -4.97 16.21 -3.03
N VAL A 45 -3.70 15.94 -3.30
CA VAL A 45 -2.60 16.91 -3.18
C VAL A 45 -2.02 17.31 -4.52
N ASP A 46 -2.25 16.53 -5.58
CA ASP A 46 -1.86 16.86 -6.95
C ASP A 46 -2.82 16.18 -7.94
N GLU A 47 -3.47 16.98 -8.78
CA GLU A 47 -4.39 16.51 -9.83
C GLU A 47 -3.68 16.30 -11.19
N ALA A 48 -2.45 16.81 -11.33
CA ALA A 48 -1.64 16.69 -12.54
C ALA A 48 -0.63 15.53 -12.45
N ALA A 49 -0.70 14.71 -11.41
CA ALA A 49 0.20 13.58 -11.20
C ALA A 49 0.16 12.57 -12.36
N ARG A 50 1.21 11.74 -12.40
CA ARG A 50 1.38 10.68 -13.40
C ARG A 50 1.88 9.42 -12.73
N LEU A 51 1.42 8.27 -13.21
CA LEU A 51 2.04 6.98 -12.91
C LEU A 51 3.38 6.84 -13.66
N ALA A 52 4.18 5.84 -13.29
CA ALA A 52 5.49 5.58 -13.92
C ALA A 52 5.42 5.36 -15.45
N ASP A 53 4.28 4.91 -15.95
CA ASP A 53 4.04 4.70 -17.39
C ASP A 53 3.49 5.94 -18.12
N GLY A 54 3.39 7.07 -17.44
CA GLY A 54 2.82 8.31 -17.98
C GLY A 54 1.29 8.39 -17.95
N THR A 55 0.60 7.41 -17.37
CA THR A 55 -0.87 7.46 -17.21
C THR A 55 -1.26 8.63 -16.31
N PRO A 56 -2.25 9.48 -16.69
CA PRO A 56 -2.82 10.50 -15.83
C PRO A 56 -3.32 9.94 -14.51
N ALA A 57 -2.91 10.57 -13.40
CA ALA A 57 -3.23 10.12 -12.06
C ALA A 57 -3.53 11.31 -11.14
N LEU A 58 -4.21 10.99 -10.05
CA LEU A 58 -4.36 11.88 -8.89
C LEU A 58 -3.43 11.38 -7.78
N ALA A 59 -2.67 12.28 -7.18
CA ALA A 59 -1.93 11.99 -5.96
C ALA A 59 -2.82 12.26 -4.75
N VAL A 60 -3.09 11.21 -3.98
CA VAL A 60 -3.82 11.26 -2.71
C VAL A 60 -2.81 11.08 -1.60
N ALA A 61 -2.74 12.01 -0.65
CA ALA A 61 -1.88 11.90 0.53
C ALA A 61 -2.68 11.47 1.77
N LEU A 62 -2.13 10.52 2.51
CA LEU A 62 -2.58 10.10 3.83
C LEU A 62 -1.50 10.49 4.85
N ALA A 63 -1.87 11.27 5.85
CA ALA A 63 -0.94 11.75 6.87
C ALA A 63 -1.02 10.93 8.15
N TYR A 64 0.15 10.54 8.65
CA TYR A 64 0.31 9.80 9.89
C TYR A 64 1.31 10.53 10.79
N PRO A 65 1.04 10.67 12.09
CA PRO A 65 2.00 11.29 12.99
C PRO A 65 3.30 10.47 13.05
N ALA A 66 4.45 11.15 12.97
CA ALA A 66 5.77 10.53 13.05
C ALA A 66 6.14 10.21 14.50
N THR A 67 5.40 9.29 15.11
CA THR A 67 5.64 8.85 16.49
C THR A 67 7.02 8.18 16.62
N ALA A 68 7.60 8.20 17.82
CA ALA A 68 8.87 7.54 18.10
C ALA A 68 8.89 6.06 17.67
N LYS A 69 7.75 5.36 17.85
CA LYS A 69 7.58 3.97 17.42
C LYS A 69 7.69 3.79 15.90
N ARG A 70 7.13 4.71 15.10
CA ARG A 70 7.23 4.64 13.63
C ARG A 70 8.62 5.03 13.13
N LEU A 71 9.24 6.02 13.77
CA LEU A 71 10.62 6.40 13.49
C LEU A 71 11.59 5.26 13.81
N ALA A 72 11.36 4.49 14.88
CA ALA A 72 12.16 3.31 15.20
C ALA A 72 12.00 2.16 14.18
N GLY A 73 10.94 2.18 13.36
CA GLY A 73 10.66 1.15 12.35
C GLY A 73 11.49 1.27 11.07
N GLY A 74 12.35 2.29 10.94
CA GLY A 74 13.21 2.47 9.77
C GLY A 74 14.45 3.30 10.08
N SER A 75 15.43 3.27 9.18
CA SER A 75 16.66 4.06 9.30
C SER A 75 16.41 5.49 8.82
N TRP A 76 15.72 6.29 9.63
CA TRP A 76 15.46 7.69 9.33
C TRP A 76 16.63 8.55 9.84
N PRO A 77 17.21 9.42 9.00
CA PRO A 77 18.24 10.36 9.46
C PRO A 77 17.74 11.23 10.61
N GLU A 78 18.62 11.55 11.56
CA GLU A 78 18.31 12.51 12.64
C GLU A 78 18.04 13.92 12.10
N PRO A 79 18.84 14.47 11.15
CA PRO A 79 18.62 15.83 10.65
C PRO A 79 17.31 15.91 9.85
N PRO A 80 16.40 16.87 10.16
CA PRO A 80 15.14 17.05 9.43
C PRO A 80 15.30 17.21 7.92
N GLU A 81 16.32 17.95 7.47
CA GLU A 81 16.62 18.19 6.05
C GLU A 81 17.04 16.90 5.32
N ALA A 82 17.80 16.04 6.00
CA ALA A 82 18.18 14.75 5.46
C ALA A 82 16.96 13.82 5.39
N ARG A 83 16.12 13.84 6.42
CA ARG A 83 14.92 13.02 6.51
C ARG A 83 13.88 13.37 5.44
N GLU A 84 13.71 14.64 5.09
CA GLU A 84 12.81 15.06 4.01
C GLU A 84 13.22 14.54 2.63
N ARG A 85 14.51 14.23 2.44
CA ARG A 85 15.01 13.64 1.19
C ARG A 85 14.81 12.13 1.12
N CYS A 86 14.54 11.48 2.25
CA CYS A 86 14.28 10.06 2.32
C CYS A 86 12.80 9.75 2.02
N HIS A 87 12.58 8.70 1.24
CA HIS A 87 11.26 8.15 1.00
C HIS A 87 11.34 6.61 0.98
N VAL A 88 10.22 5.97 1.26
CA VAL A 88 10.03 4.51 1.17
C VAL A 88 8.98 4.25 0.10
N ALA A 89 9.34 3.57 -0.97
CA ALA A 89 8.43 3.23 -2.06
C ALA A 89 7.92 1.79 -1.98
N GLY A 90 6.85 1.50 -2.73
CA GLY A 90 6.40 0.14 -3.02
C GLY A 90 5.88 -0.63 -1.79
N THR A 91 6.25 -1.91 -1.68
CA THR A 91 5.70 -2.89 -0.70
C THR A 91 5.96 -2.51 0.76
N HIS A 92 6.93 -1.63 1.00
CA HIS A 92 7.29 -1.19 2.35
C HIS A 92 6.55 0.08 2.76
N ALA A 93 5.97 0.83 1.82
CA ALA A 93 5.33 2.11 2.09
C ALA A 93 4.12 1.95 3.04
N CYS A 94 3.22 1.00 2.74
CA CYS A 94 2.05 0.73 3.59
C CYS A 94 2.45 0.22 4.99
N ARG A 95 3.44 -0.68 5.07
CA ARG A 95 3.94 -1.20 6.35
C ARG A 95 4.61 -0.14 7.20
N ALA A 96 5.41 0.72 6.59
CA ALA A 96 6.03 1.86 7.28
C ALA A 96 5.01 2.91 7.73
N ALA A 97 3.87 3.04 7.01
CA ALA A 97 2.73 3.85 7.46
C ALA A 97 1.96 3.20 8.63
N GLY A 98 2.04 1.88 8.78
CA GLY A 98 1.48 1.11 9.89
C GLY A 98 0.47 0.03 9.51
N ALA A 99 0.44 -0.39 8.25
CA ALA A 99 -0.37 -1.54 7.82
C ALA A 99 -0.02 -2.80 8.65
N PRO A 100 -1.03 -3.59 9.06
CA PRO A 100 -0.79 -4.76 9.90
C PRO A 100 0.01 -5.83 9.12
N ALA A 101 1.04 -6.35 9.77
CA ALA A 101 1.69 -7.56 9.28
C ALA A 101 0.72 -8.75 9.45
N TYR A 102 0.70 -9.60 8.44
CA TYR A 102 0.02 -10.87 8.47
C TYR A 102 0.80 -11.85 9.39
N ARG A 103 0.21 -12.28 10.52
CA ARG A 103 0.96 -12.91 11.62
C ARG A 103 0.79 -14.41 11.83
N THR A 104 -0.31 -15.07 11.41
CA THR A 104 -0.59 -16.48 11.83
C THR A 104 -1.06 -17.37 10.69
N LEU A 105 -0.82 -18.68 10.71
CA LEU A 105 -1.36 -19.63 9.71
C LEU A 105 -2.91 -19.67 9.68
N GLU A 106 -3.53 -19.38 10.80
CA GLU A 106 -4.99 -19.34 10.96
C GLU A 106 -5.64 -18.17 10.19
N SER A 107 -4.90 -17.07 10.01
CA SER A 107 -5.36 -15.96 9.17
C SER A 107 -5.32 -16.33 7.67
N LEU A 108 -4.65 -17.43 7.29
CA LEU A 108 -4.27 -17.82 5.92
C LEU A 108 -5.34 -18.81 5.50
N SER A 109 -5.63 -19.76 6.39
CA SER A 109 -6.80 -20.62 6.29
C SER A 109 -8.09 -19.80 6.26
N ARG A 110 -8.24 -18.78 7.13
CA ARG A 110 -9.44 -17.94 7.13
C ARG A 110 -9.53 -17.09 5.86
N GLY A 111 -8.41 -16.54 5.38
CA GLY A 111 -8.39 -15.82 4.10
C GLY A 111 -8.74 -16.70 2.89
N VAL A 112 -8.20 -17.91 2.84
CA VAL A 112 -8.53 -18.90 1.80
C VAL A 112 -10.01 -19.30 1.88
N ALA A 113 -10.56 -19.45 3.09
CA ALA A 113 -11.95 -19.81 3.33
C ALA A 113 -12.96 -18.66 3.11
N GLU A 114 -12.59 -17.41 3.43
CA GLU A 114 -13.41 -16.19 3.22
C GLU A 114 -13.50 -15.79 1.73
N GLY A 115 -12.88 -16.56 0.84
CA GLY A 115 -13.04 -16.45 -0.61
C GLY A 115 -11.72 -16.12 -1.28
N ALA A 116 -10.97 -17.16 -1.66
CA ALA A 116 -9.70 -17.08 -2.38
C ALA A 116 -9.72 -16.10 -3.58
N ILE A 117 -10.85 -15.97 -4.28
CA ILE A 117 -11.01 -15.03 -5.40
C ILE A 117 -10.88 -13.57 -4.94
N SER A 118 -11.43 -13.21 -3.78
CA SER A 118 -11.34 -11.85 -3.25
C SER A 118 -9.90 -11.48 -2.87
N ILE A 119 -9.18 -12.41 -2.25
CA ILE A 119 -7.76 -12.24 -1.90
C ILE A 119 -6.91 -12.07 -3.15
N LEU A 120 -7.10 -12.93 -4.15
CA LEU A 120 -6.35 -12.83 -5.40
C LEU A 120 -6.64 -11.51 -6.11
N ARG A 121 -7.88 -11.02 -6.06
CA ARG A 121 -8.25 -9.71 -6.64
C ARG A 121 -7.59 -8.55 -5.90
N ASP A 122 -7.63 -8.56 -4.57
CA ASP A 122 -7.04 -7.50 -3.74
C ASP A 122 -5.51 -7.49 -3.87
N ALA A 123 -4.88 -8.67 -3.84
CA ALA A 123 -3.46 -8.83 -4.10
C ALA A 123 -3.07 -8.32 -5.49
N ALA A 124 -3.86 -8.66 -6.52
CA ALA A 124 -3.69 -8.14 -7.87
C ALA A 124 -3.78 -6.60 -7.93
N ARG A 125 -4.78 -6.00 -7.29
CA ARG A 125 -4.90 -4.53 -7.25
C ARG A 125 -3.69 -3.88 -6.57
N PHE A 126 -3.22 -4.46 -5.46
CA PHE A 126 -2.00 -4.00 -4.81
C PHE A 126 -0.77 -4.14 -5.70
N GLN A 127 -0.61 -5.30 -6.34
CA GLN A 127 0.49 -5.59 -7.24
C GLN A 127 0.55 -4.60 -8.40
N TYR A 128 -0.60 -4.18 -8.94
CA TYR A 128 -0.65 -3.12 -9.94
C TYR A 128 -0.12 -1.79 -9.41
N LEU A 129 -0.48 -1.40 -8.18
CA LEU A 129 0.05 -0.17 -7.57
C LEU A 129 1.58 -0.23 -7.41
N LEU A 130 2.12 -1.40 -7.08
CA LEU A 130 3.56 -1.62 -6.97
C LEU A 130 4.25 -1.51 -8.33
N GLU A 131 3.71 -2.17 -9.35
CA GLU A 131 4.26 -2.16 -10.72
C GLU A 131 4.26 -0.77 -11.37
N ARG A 132 3.44 0.16 -10.85
CA ARG A 132 3.32 1.53 -11.38
C ARG A 132 3.99 2.58 -10.51
N ASP A 133 4.78 2.17 -9.51
CA ASP A 133 5.41 3.04 -8.51
C ASP A 133 4.40 4.05 -7.90
N ALA A 134 3.19 3.55 -7.64
CA ALA A 134 2.07 4.37 -7.21
C ALA A 134 2.08 4.67 -5.70
N LEU A 135 2.97 4.04 -4.93
CA LEU A 135 3.03 4.14 -3.48
C LEU A 135 4.37 4.70 -3.01
N GLU A 136 4.30 5.81 -2.28
CA GLU A 136 5.47 6.49 -1.74
C GLU A 136 5.16 7.00 -0.34
N LEU A 137 6.01 6.70 0.64
CA LEU A 137 5.95 7.23 1.99
C LEU A 137 7.12 8.18 2.21
N ALA A 138 6.83 9.45 2.51
CA ALA A 138 7.85 10.45 2.80
C ALA A 138 7.62 11.10 4.17
N TRP A 139 8.68 11.50 4.84
CA TRP A 139 8.56 12.33 6.05
C TRP A 139 8.55 13.83 5.67
N ARG A 140 7.71 14.61 6.35
CA ARG A 140 7.58 16.05 6.16
C ARG A 140 7.48 16.78 7.50
N ARG A 141 8.11 17.96 7.55
CA ARG A 141 7.86 18.94 8.61
C ARG A 141 6.43 19.48 8.53
N PRO A 142 5.80 19.87 9.66
CA PRO A 142 4.47 20.49 9.64
C PRO A 142 4.37 21.68 8.68
N GLN A 143 5.43 22.50 8.57
CA GLN A 143 5.49 23.67 7.69
C GLN A 143 5.59 23.32 6.19
N ARG A 144 5.89 22.06 5.86
CA ARG A 144 6.04 21.55 4.49
C ARG A 144 4.88 20.64 4.07
N LEU A 145 3.81 20.60 4.87
CA LEU A 145 2.60 19.87 4.52
C LEU A 145 1.82 20.59 3.40
N PRO A 146 1.16 19.85 2.49
CA PRO A 146 0.21 20.42 1.55
C PRO A 146 -0.90 21.19 2.27
N THR A 147 -1.29 22.36 1.76
CA THR A 147 -2.21 23.29 2.43
C THR A 147 -3.56 22.65 2.80
N GLY A 148 -4.14 21.85 1.90
CA GLY A 148 -5.40 21.14 2.16
C GLY A 148 -5.28 20.03 3.21
N LEU A 149 -4.09 19.44 3.35
CA LEU A 149 -3.83 18.39 4.32
C LEU A 149 -3.53 18.97 5.71
N ALA A 150 -2.76 20.06 5.79
CA ALA A 150 -2.40 20.70 7.05
C ALA A 150 -3.64 21.12 7.87
N ALA A 151 -4.68 21.65 7.20
CA ALA A 151 -5.92 22.09 7.84
C ALA A 151 -6.77 20.93 8.42
N ALA A 152 -6.60 19.72 7.90
CA ALA A 152 -7.36 18.54 8.33
C ALA A 152 -6.70 17.78 9.50
N LEU A 153 -5.48 18.17 9.91
CA LEU A 153 -4.68 17.43 10.87
C LEU A 153 -4.78 18.01 12.29
N PRO A 154 -4.82 17.15 13.32
CA PRO A 154 -4.84 17.61 14.71
C PRO A 154 -3.49 18.22 15.11
N GLU A 155 -3.53 19.46 15.64
CA GLU A 155 -2.36 20.30 15.97
C GLU A 155 -1.31 19.61 16.87
N SER A 156 -1.73 18.74 17.79
CA SER A 156 -0.86 18.16 18.83
C SER A 156 -0.14 16.87 18.45
N SER A 157 -0.49 16.24 17.32
CA SER A 157 0.00 14.89 17.01
C SER A 157 1.31 14.84 16.19
N GLY A 158 1.76 15.99 15.67
CA GLY A 158 2.84 16.10 14.69
C GLY A 158 4.08 16.85 15.14
N ALA A 159 4.34 17.00 16.45
CA ALA A 159 5.49 17.77 16.96
C ALA A 159 6.85 17.32 16.36
N SER A 160 6.98 16.03 16.04
CA SER A 160 8.16 15.44 15.39
C SER A 160 8.02 15.26 13.87
N GLY A 161 7.02 15.88 13.25
CA GLY A 161 6.69 15.79 11.84
C GLY A 161 5.65 14.71 11.50
N TRP A 162 5.47 14.51 10.20
CA TRP A 162 4.41 13.69 9.61
C TRP A 162 4.97 12.73 8.57
N PHE A 163 4.48 11.49 8.56
CA PHE A 163 4.65 10.57 7.45
C PHE A 163 3.49 10.74 6.48
N LEU A 164 3.79 11.07 5.23
CA LEU A 164 2.84 11.19 4.14
C LEU A 164 2.94 9.97 3.25
N LEU A 165 1.91 9.13 3.27
CA LEU A 165 1.74 8.06 2.30
C LEU A 165 0.99 8.64 1.10
N THR A 166 1.72 8.84 0.01
CA THR A 166 1.17 9.26 -1.27
C THR A 166 0.80 8.04 -2.08
N LEU A 167 -0.47 8.00 -2.51
CA LEU A 167 -1.02 7.03 -3.44
C LEU A 167 -1.35 7.75 -4.75
N ARG A 168 -0.77 7.30 -5.86
CA ARG A 168 -1.13 7.76 -7.21
C ARG A 168 -2.21 6.85 -7.78
N VAL A 169 -3.40 7.38 -8.02
CA VAL A 169 -4.54 6.62 -8.55
C VAL A 169 -4.83 7.04 -9.98
N PRO A 170 -4.96 6.11 -10.95
CA PRO A 170 -5.26 6.46 -12.33
C PRO A 170 -6.67 7.07 -12.43
N SER A 171 -6.71 8.39 -12.61
CA SER A 171 -7.92 9.20 -12.77
C SER A 171 -7.51 10.60 -13.23
N THR A 172 -8.41 11.27 -13.94
CA THR A 172 -8.28 12.68 -14.35
C THR A 172 -9.24 13.58 -13.59
N THR A 173 -10.09 13.02 -12.73
CA THR A 173 -11.13 13.78 -12.02
C THR A 173 -11.22 13.27 -10.58
N PRO A 174 -11.11 14.16 -9.58
CA PRO A 174 -11.24 13.79 -8.18
C PRO A 174 -12.67 13.32 -7.89
N PRO A 175 -12.86 12.24 -7.11
CA PRO A 175 -14.19 11.83 -6.69
C PRO A 175 -14.75 12.80 -5.65
N PRO A 176 -16.08 12.89 -5.49
CA PRO A 176 -16.69 13.69 -4.42
C PRO A 176 -16.29 13.20 -3.02
N ARG A 177 -15.97 11.90 -2.89
CA ARG A 177 -15.43 11.28 -1.67
C ARG A 177 -14.40 10.22 -2.02
N LEU A 178 -13.30 10.21 -1.27
CA LEU A 178 -12.27 9.18 -1.37
C LEU A 178 -12.71 7.94 -0.59
N THR A 179 -12.97 6.84 -1.31
CA THR A 179 -13.45 5.57 -0.71
C THR A 179 -12.73 4.37 -1.32
N GLY A 180 -12.65 3.27 -0.57
CA GLY A 180 -12.10 2.00 -1.09
C GLY A 180 -12.79 1.55 -2.38
N ALA A 181 -14.12 1.66 -2.45
CA ALA A 181 -14.90 1.31 -3.65
C ALA A 181 -14.51 2.15 -4.89
N TRP A 182 -14.19 3.43 -4.72
CA TRP A 182 -13.67 4.25 -5.81
C TRP A 182 -12.29 3.76 -6.27
N LEU A 183 -11.41 3.41 -5.34
CA LEU A 183 -10.10 2.86 -5.67
C LEU A 183 -10.22 1.53 -6.41
N ASP A 184 -11.08 0.62 -5.93
CA ASP A 184 -11.41 -0.65 -6.57
C ASP A 184 -11.83 -0.43 -8.03
N GLU A 185 -12.81 0.45 -8.25
CA GLU A 185 -13.35 0.75 -9.58
C GLU A 185 -12.27 1.28 -10.52
N ARG A 186 -11.40 2.18 -10.05
CA ARG A 186 -10.33 2.76 -10.85
C ARG A 186 -9.28 1.73 -11.23
N LEU A 187 -8.82 0.92 -10.26
CA LEU A 187 -7.82 -0.10 -10.54
C LEU A 187 -8.36 -1.21 -11.45
N ASP A 188 -9.60 -1.66 -11.23
CA ASP A 188 -10.22 -2.69 -12.06
C ASP A 188 -10.43 -2.23 -13.50
N ARG A 189 -10.84 -0.96 -13.69
CA ARG A 189 -10.99 -0.33 -15.00
C ARG A 189 -9.68 -0.31 -15.79
N TYR A 190 -8.57 0.04 -15.14
CA TYR A 190 -7.26 0.16 -15.79
C TYR A 190 -6.54 -1.19 -15.95
N ARG A 191 -6.76 -2.14 -15.04
CA ARG A 191 -6.15 -3.48 -15.12
C ARG A 191 -7.00 -4.48 -15.92
N ARG A 192 -8.18 -4.09 -16.42
CA ARG A 192 -9.15 -4.99 -17.08
C ARG A 192 -9.45 -6.24 -16.21
N ILE A 193 -9.56 -6.07 -14.88
CA ILE A 193 -9.77 -7.17 -13.94
C ILE A 193 -11.21 -7.73 -14.03
N LEU A 194 -12.15 -6.96 -14.56
CA LEU A 194 -13.54 -7.38 -14.76
C LEU A 194 -13.92 -7.37 -16.25
N PRO A 195 -14.74 -8.34 -16.72
CA PRO A 195 -15.41 -8.20 -18.01
C PRO A 195 -16.33 -6.96 -17.95
N ARG A 196 -16.31 -6.16 -19.02
CA ARG A 196 -17.21 -5.00 -19.14
C ARG A 196 -18.66 -5.49 -19.03
N PRO A 197 -19.53 -4.85 -18.24
CA PRO A 197 -20.97 -5.03 -18.42
C PRO A 197 -21.29 -4.54 -19.84
N GLY A 198 -21.83 -5.45 -20.65
CA GLY A 198 -22.38 -5.15 -21.98
C GLY A 198 -23.70 -4.40 -21.88
#